data_AF-A0A354ZEF8-F1
#
_entry.id   AF-A0A354ZEF8-F1
#
_cell.length_a   1.000
_cell.length_b   1.000
_cell.length_c   1.000
_cell.angle_alpha   90.00
_cell.angle_beta   90.00
_cell.angle_gamma   90.00
#
_symmetry.space_group_name_H-M   'P 1'
#
loop_
_entity.id
_entity.type
_entity.pdbx_description
1 polymer ?
#
loop_
_entity_poly.entity_id
_entity_poly.type
_entity_poly.pdbx_seq_one_letter_code
_entity_poly.pdbx_strand_id
1 'polypeptide(L)'
;IGQRIVELKFKGEDVRPDQEFVVALNNYRAGGGGGYTMFRNAELLSESTTEVREIMVDYLRSVGQFGPESVDNNWRILPAAVDEMAHPR
;
A
#
# COMPACT_ATOMS: atom_id res chain seq x y z
N ILE A 1 -1.33 -16.41 -15.04
CA ILE A 1 -1.42 -14.94 -14.79
C ILE A 1 -1.88 -14.76 -13.34
N GLY A 2 -1.36 -13.77 -12.59
CA GLY A 2 -1.75 -13.53 -11.19
C GLY A 2 -0.81 -14.08 -10.10
N GLN A 3 0.27 -14.79 -10.47
CA GLN A 3 1.24 -15.39 -9.54
C GLN A 3 2.59 -14.65 -9.61
N ARG A 4 2.57 -13.33 -9.37
CA ARG A 4 3.79 -12.49 -9.42
C ARG A 4 4.32 -12.07 -8.04
N ILE A 5 3.51 -12.27 -6.98
CA ILE A 5 3.94 -12.03 -5.60
C ILE A 5 4.70 -13.26 -5.12
N VAL A 6 5.95 -13.08 -4.73
CA VAL A 6 6.84 -14.17 -4.28
C VAL A 6 6.93 -14.28 -2.75
N GLU A 7 6.74 -13.16 -2.06
CA GLU A 7 6.77 -13.06 -0.61
C GLU A 7 5.77 -11.99 -0.18
N LEU A 8 4.93 -12.32 0.80
CA LEU A 8 3.97 -11.39 1.40
C LEU A 8 3.93 -11.64 2.91
N LYS A 9 4.39 -10.65 3.67
CA LYS A 9 4.48 -10.70 5.12
C LYS A 9 3.70 -9.55 5.76
N PHE A 10 3.10 -9.81 6.91
CA PHE A 10 2.51 -8.80 7.76
C PHE A 10 3.08 -8.93 9.17
N LYS A 11 3.71 -7.85 9.68
CA LYS A 11 4.41 -7.85 10.97
C LYS A 11 5.44 -8.99 11.13
N GLY A 12 6.14 -9.34 10.04
CA GLY A 12 7.17 -10.37 9.99
C GLY A 12 6.66 -11.79 9.66
N GLU A 13 5.36 -12.04 9.82
CA GLU A 13 4.74 -13.35 9.61
C GLU A 13 4.18 -13.48 8.19
N ASP A 14 4.19 -14.70 7.65
CA ASP A 14 3.62 -14.97 6.33
C ASP A 14 2.10 -14.75 6.34
N VAL A 15 1.61 -14.06 5.30
CA VAL A 15 0.17 -13.86 5.13
C VAL A 15 -0.48 -15.16 4.69
N ARG A 16 -1.47 -15.61 5.46
CA ARG A 16 -2.25 -16.82 5.16
C ARG A 16 -3.54 -16.46 4.42
N PRO A 17 -4.09 -17.37 3.60
CA PRO A 17 -5.30 -17.12 2.82
C PRO A 17 -6.55 -16.83 3.65
N ASP A 18 -6.58 -17.28 4.91
CA ASP A 18 -7.70 -17.16 5.83
C ASP A 18 -7.60 -15.98 6.80
N GLN A 19 -6.53 -15.17 6.70
CA GLN A 19 -6.37 -13.98 7.54
C GLN A 19 -7.24 -12.83 7.05
N GLU A 20 -7.88 -12.16 8.01
CA GLU A 20 -8.64 -10.93 7.77
C GLU A 20 -7.79 -9.70 8.09
N PHE A 21 -7.91 -8.68 7.26
CA PHE A 21 -7.17 -7.43 7.38
C PHE A 21 -8.11 -6.24 7.21
N VAL A 22 -7.85 -5.19 8.01
CA VAL A 22 -8.41 -3.87 7.75
C VAL A 22 -7.45 -3.14 6.81
N VAL A 23 -7.94 -2.75 5.63
CA VAL A 23 -7.15 -2.08 4.59
C VAL A 23 -7.73 -0.71 4.33
N ALA A 24 -6.89 0.32 4.42
CA ALA A 24 -7.27 1.68 4.02
C ALA A 24 -7.20 1.82 2.49
N LEU A 25 -8.28 2.30 1.88
CA LEU A 25 -8.41 2.49 0.43
C LEU A 25 -8.90 3.91 0.13
N ASN A 26 -8.50 4.46 -1.02
CA ASN A 26 -9.22 5.61 -1.57
C ASN A 26 -10.55 5.17 -2.19
N ASN A 27 -11.45 6.14 -2.42
CA ASN A 27 -12.77 5.90 -3.00
C ASN A 27 -12.72 5.21 -4.37
N TYR A 28 -11.74 5.53 -5.22
CA TYR A 28 -11.58 4.89 -6.52
C TYR A 28 -11.32 3.37 -6.41
N ARG A 29 -10.46 2.95 -5.47
CA ARG A 29 -10.17 1.52 -5.22
C ARG A 29 -11.29 0.81 -4.47
N ALA A 30 -11.92 1.47 -3.50
CA ALA A 30 -13.11 0.94 -2.82
C ALA A 30 -14.24 0.65 -3.83
N GLY A 31 -14.45 1.53 -4.82
CA GLY A 31 -15.39 1.31 -5.93
C GLY A 31 -14.95 0.26 -6.96
N GLY A 32 -13.79 -0.37 -6.78
CA GLY A 32 -13.22 -1.37 -7.68
C GLY A 32 -12.65 -0.82 -8.98
N GLY A 33 -12.27 0.47 -8.99
CA GLY A 33 -11.60 1.11 -10.11
C GLY A 33 -10.29 0.43 -10.49
N GLY A 34 -9.95 0.46 -11.79
CA GLY A 34 -8.72 -0.12 -12.35
C GLY A 34 -8.61 -1.64 -12.18
N GLY A 35 -9.73 -2.35 -12.13
CA GLY A 35 -9.77 -3.82 -12.06
C GLY A 35 -9.75 -4.41 -10.65
N TYR A 36 -9.77 -3.59 -9.60
CA TYR A 36 -9.74 -4.02 -8.21
C TYR A 36 -11.13 -4.38 -7.67
N THR A 37 -11.89 -5.19 -8.42
CA THR A 37 -13.30 -5.51 -8.10
C THR A 37 -13.48 -6.27 -6.79
N MET A 38 -12.43 -6.89 -6.25
CA MET A 38 -12.44 -7.61 -4.98
C MET A 38 -12.85 -6.74 -3.78
N PHE A 39 -12.68 -5.42 -3.86
CA PHE A 39 -13.02 -4.50 -2.76
C PHE A 39 -14.47 -3.98 -2.76
N ARG A 40 -15.21 -4.13 -3.86
CA ARG A 40 -16.55 -3.51 -4.00
C ARG A 40 -17.56 -3.92 -2.94
N ASN A 41 -17.38 -5.11 -2.37
CA ASN A 41 -18.30 -5.71 -1.40
C ASN A 41 -17.61 -5.94 -0.04
N ALA A 42 -16.44 -5.34 0.19
CA ALA A 42 -15.79 -5.41 1.50
C ALA A 42 -16.62 -4.65 2.54
N GLU A 43 -16.58 -5.11 3.79
CA GLU A 43 -17.23 -4.41 4.90
C GLU A 43 -16.63 -3.00 5.09
N LEU A 44 -17.49 -2.00 5.14
CA LEU A 44 -17.07 -0.62 5.40
C LEU A 44 -17.03 -0.38 6.91
N LEU A 45 -15.82 -0.37 7.48
CA LEU A 45 -15.63 -0.10 8.90
C LEU A 45 -15.58 1.40 9.23
N SER A 46 -15.06 2.22 8.32
CA SER A 46 -14.94 3.68 8.48
C SER A 46 -14.72 4.35 7.12
N GLU A 47 -15.21 5.58 6.98
CA GLU A 47 -14.97 6.44 5.83
C GLU A 47 -14.65 7.87 6.26
N SER A 48 -13.96 8.60 5.38
CA SER A 48 -13.64 10.02 5.56
C SER A 48 -13.85 10.77 4.25
N THR A 49 -14.29 12.02 4.37
CA THR A 49 -14.37 12.97 3.24
C THR A 49 -13.08 13.79 3.06
N THR A 50 -12.11 13.62 3.96
CA THR A 50 -10.80 14.29 3.85
C THR A 50 -10.07 13.81 2.61
N GLU A 51 -9.56 14.75 1.81
CA GLU A 51 -8.76 14.39 0.65
C GLU A 51 -7.46 13.69 1.08
N VAL A 52 -7.03 12.69 0.29
CA VAL A 52 -5.75 12.00 0.51
C VAL A 52 -4.59 13.00 0.58
N ARG A 53 -4.66 14.11 -0.17
CA ARG A 53 -3.65 15.19 -0.11
C ARG A 53 -3.58 15.83 1.28
N GLU A 54 -4.72 16.19 1.86
CA GLU A 54 -4.75 16.81 3.19
C GLU A 54 -4.28 15.82 4.27
N ILE A 55 -4.68 14.55 4.18
CA ILE A 55 -4.16 13.50 5.08
C ILE A 55 -2.64 13.40 5.01
N MET A 56 -2.05 13.46 3.80
CA MET A 56 -0.60 13.46 3.63
C MET A 56 0.05 14.73 4.22
N VAL A 57 -0.55 15.90 4.02
CA VAL A 57 -0.04 17.17 4.57
C VAL A 57 -0.02 17.13 6.09
N ASP A 58 -1.11 16.69 6.72
CA ASP A 58 -1.20 16.60 8.18
C ASP A 58 -0.23 15.56 8.74
N TYR A 59 -0.07 14.41 8.07
CA TYR A 59 0.94 13.43 8.43
C TYR A 59 2.36 14.02 8.40
N LEU A 60 2.75 14.67 7.30
CA LEU A 60 4.09 15.25 7.16
C LEU A 60 4.34 16.36 8.19
N ARG A 61 3.34 17.18 8.50
CA ARG A 61 3.40 18.17 9.59
C ARG A 61 3.63 17.49 10.95
N SER A 62 2.99 16.35 11.20
CA SER A 62 3.11 15.62 12.47
C SER A 62 4.47 14.94 12.65
N VAL A 63 5.06 14.41 11.57
CA VAL A 63 6.38 13.76 11.58
C VAL A 63 7.50 14.80 11.69
N GLY A 64 7.29 15.99 11.12
CA GLY A 64 8.25 17.09 11.19
C GLY A 64 9.38 16.92 10.17
N GLN A 65 10.41 16.13 10.51
CA GLN A 65 11.57 15.91 9.65
C GLN A 65 11.44 14.59 8.89
N PHE A 66 11.60 14.65 7.57
CA PHE A 66 11.54 13.49 6.68
C PHE A 66 12.64 13.58 5.62
N GLY A 67 13.08 12.41 5.13
CA GLY A 67 14.14 12.29 4.15
C GLY A 67 14.26 10.85 3.63
N PRO A 68 15.26 10.55 2.77
CA PRO A 68 15.47 9.20 2.24
C PRO A 68 15.60 8.12 3.31
N GLU A 69 16.11 8.48 4.50
CA GLU A 69 16.21 7.61 5.67
C GLU A 69 14.86 7.19 6.28
N SER A 70 13.77 7.88 5.91
CA SER A 70 12.42 7.58 6.38
C SER A 70 11.76 6.42 5.61
N VAL A 71 12.40 5.90 4.56
CA VAL A 71 11.89 4.79 3.75
C VAL A 71 12.16 3.45 4.44
N ASP A 72 11.12 2.64 4.63
CA ASP A 72 11.18 1.36 5.36
C ASP A 72 11.59 0.15 4.50
N ASN A 73 11.68 0.33 3.18
CA ASN A 73 12.06 -0.70 2.20
C ASN A 73 11.18 -1.97 2.30
N ASN A 74 9.88 -1.81 2.59
CA ASN A 74 8.96 -2.93 2.82
C ASN A 74 8.44 -3.64 1.54
N TRP A 75 8.88 -3.23 0.34
CA TRP A 75 8.62 -3.91 -0.93
C TRP A 75 9.81 -3.77 -1.89
N ARG A 76 9.89 -4.66 -2.89
CA ARG A 76 10.89 -4.61 -3.97
C ARG A 76 10.37 -5.26 -5.24
N ILE A 77 10.90 -4.84 -6.39
CA ILE A 77 10.62 -5.47 -7.68
C ILE A 77 11.76 -6.45 -8.01
N LEU A 78 11.39 -7.64 -8.51
CA LEU A 78 12.35 -8.64 -8.95
C LEU A 78 12.32 -8.82 -10.48
N PRO A 79 13.46 -9.16 -11.10
CA PRO A 79 14.79 -9.23 -10.50
C PRO A 79 15.33 -7.84 -10.14
N ALA A 80 16.25 -7.76 -9.16
CA ALA A 80 16.77 -6.48 -8.64
C ALA A 80 17.31 -5.54 -9.73
N ALA A 81 17.82 -6.08 -10.83
CA ALA A 81 18.24 -5.31 -12.01
C ALA A 81 17.14 -4.40 -12.59
N VAL A 82 15.85 -4.76 -12.44
CA VAL A 82 14.72 -3.92 -12.87
C VAL A 82 14.52 -2.73 -11.94
N ASP A 83 14.76 -2.91 -10.64
CA ASP A 83 14.63 -1.85 -9.63
C ASP A 83 15.76 -0.82 -9.76
N GLU A 84 16.99 -1.28 -9.99
CA GLU A 84 18.16 -0.43 -10.22
C GLU A 84 18.04 0.43 -11.50
N MET A 85 17.37 -0.07 -12.54
CA MET A 85 17.09 0.71 -13.75
C MET A 85 16.05 1.82 -13.52
N ALA A 86 15.12 1.62 -12.58
CA ALA A 86 14.07 2.59 -12.26
C ALA A 86 14.54 3.70 -11.32
N HIS A 87 15.56 3.42 -10.50
CA HIS A 87 16.16 4.36 -9.55
C HIS A 87 17.69 4.41 -9.72
N PRO A 88 18.20 5.05 -10.80
CA PRO A 88 19.64 5.18 -10.99
C PRO A 88 20.24 6.01 -9.84
N ARG A 89 21.29 5.46 -9.21
CA ARG A 89 22.07 6.15 -8.18
C ARG A 89 22.86 7.32 -8.75
#